data_AF-A0A2A5AM03-F1
#
_entry.id   AF-A0A2A5AM03-F1
#
_cell.length_a   1.000
_cell.length_b   1.000
_cell.length_c   1.000
_cell.angle_alpha   90.00
_cell.angle_beta   90.00
_cell.angle_gamma   90.00
#
_symmetry.space_group_name_H-M   'P 1'
#
loop_
_entity.id
_entity.type
_entity.pdbx_description
1 polymer ?
#
loop_
_entity_poly.entity_id
_entity_poly.type
_entity_poly.pdbx_seq_one_letter_code
_entity_poly.pdbx_strand_id
1 'polypeptide(L)'
;MNILKKIIQTTLITSIALSSISQHSFAANRKDIFNKLYQSEKTVLNDILPDRYKNLEGLEGRDLYVELHQITGRGYKTKEYKAAKQHLYDVVEHQNKKVFAVYSDSFGIQNGRRYYEEKDSNGDGKSSDFINCEHVWPQSKFGKIKPMVSDLHHLYPSFSVPNNRRSSLPFGDVSKAKYSTSAGSKMGQGNFEPRDAVKGDIARAMLYFITRYYDRSIYRNTDKNRFFNSRVKMFIKWHNNDLPDEREIRRNNLIHKYQGNRNPYIDAPQLVNKVGAAAFASNPGGSRFESSRSYQGQIGTELFNTLHNETGENYKTFGYKNSKQHLYDVVENHNKKVFVVYSKEAGFSRTGKGKFYEKDDSNGDGNSRDFVNCEHIWPQSKFGKSLPMRSDLHHLYPSYSYPNNRRSHYAFAYVSDPIYQTNAGSKLGYEEFEPRDIVKGDVARSMLYFVTRYYDRNIFSKTDRYNFFINRIDMFLKWNREDPPDERETLRNERIQKWQGNRNPFIDDFNLADRIGSEAFTRYLRN
;
A
#
# COMPACT_ATOMS: atom_id res chain seq x y z
N MET A 1 -7.48 7.07 37.41
CA MET A 1 -6.78 7.94 38.38
C MET A 1 -5.26 7.67 38.46
N ASN A 2 -4.79 6.43 38.41
CA ASN A 2 -3.33 6.12 38.47
C ASN A 2 -2.52 6.48 37.21
N ILE A 3 -3.16 6.53 36.03
CA ILE A 3 -2.49 6.87 34.76
C ILE A 3 -2.22 8.38 34.65
N LEU A 4 -3.20 9.21 35.07
CA LEU A 4 -3.05 10.66 35.09
C LEU A 4 -1.95 11.11 36.07
N LYS A 5 -1.81 10.42 37.21
CA LYS A 5 -0.72 10.63 38.17
C LYS A 5 0.65 10.28 37.58
N LYS A 6 0.77 9.19 36.81
CA LYS A 6 2.01 8.85 36.08
C LYS A 6 2.36 9.89 35.02
N ILE A 7 1.38 10.35 34.22
CA ILE A 7 1.60 11.37 33.18
C ILE A 7 2.12 12.69 33.78
N ILE A 8 1.50 13.14 34.88
CA ILE A 8 1.92 14.37 35.58
C ILE A 8 3.34 14.20 36.17
N GLN A 9 3.65 13.04 36.74
CA GLN A 9 4.97 12.75 37.30
C GLN A 9 6.07 12.71 36.23
N THR A 10 5.79 12.16 35.04
CA THR A 10 6.73 12.13 33.90
C THR A 10 6.97 13.53 33.31
N THR A 11 5.92 14.37 33.22
CA THR A 11 6.04 15.75 32.68
C THR A 11 6.81 16.66 33.65
N LEU A 12 6.69 16.41 34.96
CA LEU A 12 7.43 17.13 36.00
C LEU A 12 8.92 16.78 35.99
N ILE A 13 9.27 15.49 35.81
CA ILE A 13 10.67 15.03 35.78
C ILE A 13 11.40 15.52 34.52
N THR A 14 10.74 15.53 33.36
CA THR A 14 11.34 16.11 32.13
C THR A 14 11.58 17.62 32.25
N SER A 15 10.65 18.34 32.89
CA SER A 15 10.78 19.79 33.10
C SER A 15 11.89 20.16 34.10
N ILE A 16 12.12 19.32 35.12
CA ILE A 16 13.19 19.52 36.12
C ILE A 16 14.57 19.19 35.54
N ALA A 17 14.68 18.18 34.67
CA ALA A 17 15.95 17.85 34.01
C ALA A 17 16.39 18.89 32.96
N LEU A 18 15.44 19.62 32.38
CA LEU A 18 15.69 20.69 31.39
C LEU A 18 16.12 22.02 32.04
N SER A 19 15.78 22.27 33.31
CA SER A 19 16.10 23.52 34.00
C SER A 19 17.43 23.51 34.76
N SER A 20 18.07 22.34 34.95
CA SER A 20 19.26 22.19 35.79
C SER A 20 20.61 22.09 35.05
N ILE A 21 20.67 22.36 33.73
CA ILE A 21 21.92 22.20 32.95
C ILE A 21 22.33 23.52 32.31
N SER A 22 23.39 24.13 32.85
CA SER A 22 23.94 25.42 32.46
C SER A 22 24.43 25.46 31.01
N GLN A 23 24.29 26.63 30.39
CA GLN A 23 24.80 26.96 29.06
C GLN A 23 26.32 26.82 28.99
N HIS A 24 26.83 25.77 28.35
CA HIS A 24 27.95 25.75 27.39
C HIS A 24 28.56 24.33 27.33
N SER A 25 28.76 23.84 26.10
CA SER A 25 29.44 22.60 25.67
C SER A 25 28.61 21.30 25.53
N PHE A 26 28.76 20.68 24.34
CA PHE A 26 28.40 19.33 23.87
C PHE A 26 26.92 18.95 23.63
N ALA A 27 26.43 19.22 22.41
CA ALA A 27 25.14 18.73 21.89
C ALA A 27 25.07 17.20 21.69
N ALA A 28 26.21 16.52 21.50
CA ALA A 28 26.27 15.07 21.30
C ALA A 28 25.81 14.26 22.53
N ASN A 29 26.17 14.69 23.75
CA ASN A 29 25.76 14.02 24.98
C ASN A 29 24.27 14.20 25.31
N ARG A 30 23.62 15.27 24.83
CA ARG A 30 22.18 15.49 25.03
C ARG A 30 21.32 14.53 24.20
N LYS A 31 21.71 14.24 22.95
CA LYS A 31 21.01 13.29 22.07
C LYS A 31 21.07 11.87 22.63
N ASP A 32 22.22 11.47 23.16
CA ASP A 32 22.42 10.14 23.75
C ASP A 32 21.65 9.94 25.06
N ILE A 33 21.60 10.97 25.91
CA ILE A 33 20.83 10.94 27.17
C ILE A 33 19.33 10.97 26.90
N PHE A 34 18.86 11.81 25.97
CA PHE A 34 17.45 11.81 25.55
C PHE A 34 17.05 10.47 24.95
N ASN A 35 17.87 9.89 24.08
CA ASN A 35 17.62 8.56 23.50
C ASN A 35 17.59 7.47 24.57
N LYS A 36 18.51 7.48 25.55
CA LYS A 36 18.51 6.49 26.65
C LYS A 36 17.30 6.65 27.58
N LEU A 37 16.93 7.87 27.95
CA LEU A 37 15.74 8.16 28.76
C LEU A 37 14.46 7.78 28.03
N TYR A 38 14.33 8.18 26.75
CA TYR A 38 13.21 7.82 25.90
C TYR A 38 13.11 6.30 25.71
N GLN A 39 14.20 5.57 25.53
CA GLN A 39 14.15 4.10 25.43
C GLN A 39 13.75 3.43 26.76
N SER A 40 14.16 3.99 27.91
CA SER A 40 13.86 3.43 29.24
C SER A 40 12.42 3.63 29.73
N GLU A 41 11.73 4.69 29.29
CA GLU A 41 10.33 4.96 29.67
C GLU A 41 9.30 4.41 28.66
N LYS A 42 9.73 4.05 27.44
CA LYS A 42 8.86 3.74 26.30
C LYS A 42 8.40 2.28 26.21
N THR A 43 8.95 1.38 27.03
CA THR A 43 8.48 -0.02 27.11
C THR A 43 7.02 -0.13 27.58
N VAL A 44 6.46 0.92 28.21
CA VAL A 44 5.06 0.98 28.67
C VAL A 44 4.15 1.81 27.76
N LEU A 45 4.71 2.64 26.87
CA LEU A 45 3.96 3.58 25.99
C LEU A 45 3.91 3.15 24.51
N ASN A 46 4.73 2.19 24.09
CA ASN A 46 4.83 1.76 22.69
C ASN A 46 3.55 1.08 22.12
N ASP A 47 2.63 0.62 22.97
CA ASP A 47 1.41 -0.06 22.51
C ASP A 47 0.25 0.88 22.21
N ILE A 48 0.26 2.11 22.74
CA ILE A 48 -0.85 3.05 22.55
C ILE A 48 -0.60 3.87 21.30
N LEU A 49 -1.43 3.65 20.27
CA LEU A 49 -1.42 4.47 19.07
C LEU A 49 -2.12 5.81 19.35
N PRO A 50 -1.64 6.94 18.78
CA PRO A 50 -2.39 8.19 18.78
C PRO A 50 -3.81 7.99 18.25
N ASP A 51 -4.80 8.73 18.73
CA ASP A 51 -6.23 8.54 18.36
C ASP A 51 -6.47 8.46 16.85
N ARG A 52 -5.71 9.23 16.07
CA ARG A 52 -5.76 9.23 14.59
C ARG A 52 -5.33 7.92 13.92
N TYR A 53 -4.66 7.03 14.67
CA TYR A 53 -4.22 5.71 14.25
C TYR A 53 -4.87 4.59 15.07
N LYS A 54 -5.87 4.91 15.91
CA LYS A 54 -6.56 3.92 16.74
C LYS A 54 -7.24 2.83 15.91
N ASN A 55 -7.67 3.16 14.69
CA ASN A 55 -8.18 2.19 13.72
C ASN A 55 -7.11 1.25 13.15
N LEU A 56 -5.86 1.33 13.59
CA LEU A 56 -4.79 0.41 13.22
C LEU A 56 -4.45 -0.57 14.37
N GLU A 57 -5.11 -0.44 15.53
CA GLU A 57 -4.93 -1.38 16.64
C GLU A 57 -5.22 -2.82 16.18
N GLY A 58 -4.27 -3.72 16.44
CA GLY A 58 -4.34 -5.14 16.05
C GLY A 58 -3.98 -5.46 14.60
N LEU A 59 -3.73 -4.45 13.74
CA LEU A 59 -3.21 -4.69 12.39
C LEU A 59 -1.69 -4.80 12.41
N GLU A 60 -1.17 -5.74 11.63
CA GLU A 60 0.27 -5.97 11.45
C GLU A 60 0.56 -6.38 10.00
N GLY A 61 1.84 -6.43 9.64
CA GLY A 61 2.29 -6.97 8.36
C GLY A 61 1.69 -6.22 7.17
N ARG A 62 1.24 -7.00 6.18
CA ARG A 62 0.68 -6.48 4.93
C ARG A 62 -0.64 -5.73 5.13
N ASP A 63 -1.47 -6.19 6.06
CA ASP A 63 -2.76 -5.56 6.34
C ASP A 63 -2.58 -4.13 6.87
N LEU A 64 -1.65 -3.97 7.83
CA LEU A 64 -1.27 -2.66 8.32
C LEU A 64 -0.65 -1.78 7.22
N TYR A 65 0.20 -2.36 6.37
CA TYR A 65 0.86 -1.64 5.29
C TYR A 65 -0.14 -1.04 4.28
N VAL A 66 -1.15 -1.81 3.87
CA VAL A 66 -2.23 -1.37 2.96
C VAL A 66 -3.08 -0.28 3.61
N GLU A 67 -3.45 -0.44 4.88
CA GLU A 67 -4.20 0.61 5.60
C GLU A 67 -3.39 1.90 5.75
N LEU A 68 -2.07 1.81 6.00
CA LEU A 68 -1.19 2.97 6.05
C LEU A 68 -1.06 3.65 4.69
N HIS A 69 -1.05 2.90 3.58
CA HIS A 69 -1.14 3.51 2.25
C HIS A 69 -2.40 4.39 2.13
N GLN A 70 -3.57 3.85 2.49
CA GLN A 70 -4.82 4.59 2.44
C GLN A 70 -4.79 5.84 3.32
N ILE A 71 -4.26 5.71 4.54
CA ILE A 71 -4.12 6.83 5.48
C ILE A 71 -3.18 7.92 4.95
N THR A 72 -2.04 7.54 4.37
CA THR A 72 -1.08 8.50 3.81
C THR A 72 -1.60 9.18 2.54
N GLY A 73 -2.53 8.57 1.82
CA GLY A 73 -3.22 9.19 0.68
C GLY A 73 -4.37 10.12 1.07
N ARG A 74 -5.03 9.86 2.20
CA ARG A 74 -6.22 10.61 2.63
C ARG A 74 -5.89 12.08 2.87
N GLY A 75 -6.61 12.96 2.18
CA GLY A 75 -6.46 14.41 2.31
C GLY A 75 -5.19 15.00 1.69
N TYR A 76 -4.38 14.19 0.99
CA TYR A 76 -3.20 14.67 0.28
C TYR A 76 -3.58 15.68 -0.80
N LYS A 77 -2.90 16.83 -0.81
CA LYS A 77 -3.09 17.91 -1.79
C LYS A 77 -1.85 18.02 -2.65
N THR A 78 -1.93 17.55 -3.90
CA THR A 78 -0.85 17.66 -4.88
C THR A 78 -0.43 19.12 -5.06
N LYS A 79 0.89 19.36 -5.05
CA LYS A 79 1.49 20.69 -5.24
C LYS A 79 2.32 20.73 -6.51
N GLU A 80 2.51 21.93 -7.04
CA GLU A 80 3.58 22.17 -8.01
C GLU A 80 4.94 21.99 -7.36
N TYR A 81 5.88 21.36 -8.07
CA TYR A 81 7.21 21.07 -7.52
C TYR A 81 7.94 22.34 -7.07
N LYS A 82 7.85 23.42 -7.84
CA LYS A 82 8.43 24.73 -7.48
C LYS A 82 7.85 25.26 -6.17
N ALA A 83 6.53 25.16 -5.98
CA ALA A 83 5.85 25.63 -4.77
C ALA A 83 6.18 24.75 -3.55
N ALA A 84 6.22 23.43 -3.73
CA ALA A 84 6.66 22.52 -2.67
C ALA A 84 8.10 22.81 -2.23
N LYS A 85 9.04 22.94 -3.17
CA LYS A 85 10.43 23.27 -2.88
C LYS A 85 10.58 24.62 -2.17
N GLN A 86 9.82 25.65 -2.57
CA GLN A 86 9.83 26.93 -1.89
C GLN A 86 9.33 26.78 -0.44
N HIS A 87 8.23 26.07 -0.24
CA HIS A 87 7.67 25.83 1.09
C HIS A 87 8.62 25.01 1.99
N LEU A 88 9.35 24.04 1.41
CA LEU A 88 10.38 23.28 2.11
C LEU A 88 11.43 24.22 2.73
N TYR A 89 11.93 25.19 1.97
CA TYR A 89 13.00 26.07 2.41
C TYR A 89 12.52 27.20 3.32
N ASP A 90 11.38 27.80 3.00
CA ASP A 90 10.92 29.02 3.67
C ASP A 90 10.12 28.74 4.95
N VAL A 91 9.58 27.52 5.09
CA VAL A 91 8.70 27.18 6.21
C VAL A 91 9.19 25.94 6.94
N VAL A 92 9.35 24.83 6.23
CA VAL A 92 9.60 23.53 6.87
C VAL A 92 10.99 23.49 7.52
N GLU A 93 12.03 23.85 6.76
CA GLU A 93 13.43 23.78 7.21
C GLU A 93 14.04 25.13 7.55
N HIS A 94 13.22 26.18 7.59
CA HIS A 94 13.66 27.53 7.87
C HIS A 94 13.92 27.75 9.36
N GLN A 95 15.09 28.31 9.67
CA GLN A 95 15.46 28.79 11.00
C GLN A 95 16.25 30.11 10.87
N ASN A 96 15.66 31.26 11.23
CA ASN A 96 16.36 32.56 11.30
C ASN A 96 17.26 32.88 10.09
N LYS A 97 16.71 32.96 8.87
CA LYS A 97 17.49 33.17 7.61
C LYS A 97 18.43 32.02 7.23
N LYS A 98 18.31 30.86 7.87
CA LYS A 98 19.10 29.66 7.59
C LYS A 98 18.21 28.48 7.20
N VAL A 99 18.78 27.52 6.46
CA VAL A 99 18.16 26.25 6.07
C VAL A 99 19.13 25.11 6.36
N PHE A 100 18.65 24.08 7.07
CA PHE A 100 19.48 22.94 7.46
C PHE A 100 19.77 22.00 6.28
N ALA A 101 21.04 21.65 6.06
CA ALA A 101 21.50 20.72 5.02
C ALA A 101 21.65 19.29 5.58
N VAL A 102 20.80 18.37 5.13
CA VAL A 102 20.61 17.04 5.75
C VAL A 102 21.89 16.20 5.85
N TYR A 103 22.76 16.23 4.84
CA TYR A 103 23.98 15.42 4.78
C TYR A 103 25.22 16.06 5.41
N SER A 104 25.12 17.31 5.84
CA SER A 104 26.29 18.13 6.18
C SER A 104 26.30 18.65 7.61
N ASP A 105 25.22 18.47 8.37
CA ASP A 105 25.04 19.04 9.73
C ASP A 105 25.36 20.54 9.81
N SER A 106 25.05 21.24 8.73
CA SER A 106 25.40 22.64 8.53
C SER A 106 24.23 23.36 7.89
N PHE A 107 24.27 24.69 7.93
CA PHE A 107 23.19 25.55 7.50
C PHE A 107 23.60 26.38 6.28
N GLY A 108 22.75 26.39 5.26
CA GLY A 108 22.84 27.39 4.21
C GLY A 108 22.27 28.72 4.70
N ILE A 109 22.98 29.81 4.46
CA ILE A 109 22.58 31.18 4.81
C ILE A 109 21.92 31.84 3.60
N GLN A 110 20.78 32.49 3.83
CA GLN A 110 20.04 33.16 2.78
C GLN A 110 20.83 34.30 2.15
N ASN A 111 21.04 34.25 0.83
CA ASN A 111 21.53 35.35 0.01
C ASN A 111 20.67 35.44 -1.26
N GLY A 112 19.86 36.49 -1.35
CA GLY A 112 18.83 36.64 -2.37
C GLY A 112 17.81 35.50 -2.31
N ARG A 113 17.60 34.81 -3.43
CA ARG A 113 16.64 33.68 -3.57
C ARG A 113 17.27 32.30 -3.30
N ARG A 114 18.52 32.25 -2.85
CA ARG A 114 19.27 31.00 -2.63
C ARG A 114 19.86 31.00 -1.22
N TYR A 115 20.24 29.81 -0.79
CA TYR A 115 20.93 29.59 0.48
C TYR A 115 22.30 29.03 0.17
N TYR A 116 23.35 29.67 0.69
CA TYR A 116 24.74 29.34 0.38
C TYR A 116 25.46 28.86 1.63
N GLU A 117 26.43 27.99 1.42
CA GLU A 117 27.34 27.59 2.46
C GLU A 117 28.25 28.75 2.87
N GLU A 118 28.51 28.87 4.18
CA GLU A 118 29.51 29.82 4.69
C GLU A 118 30.88 29.14 4.69
N LYS A 119 31.76 29.55 3.76
CA LYS A 119 33.05 28.89 3.52
C LYS A 119 32.83 27.39 3.20
N ASP A 120 33.70 26.51 3.67
CA ASP A 120 33.60 25.05 3.51
C ASP A 120 33.21 24.42 4.87
N SER A 121 32.05 24.83 5.40
CA SER A 121 31.59 24.41 6.74
C SER A 121 31.35 22.90 6.84
N ASN A 122 31.01 22.25 5.73
CA ASN A 122 30.76 20.83 5.63
C ASN A 122 32.04 20.01 5.32
N GLY A 123 33.16 20.66 5.00
CA GLY A 123 34.45 20.04 4.72
C GLY A 123 34.47 19.17 3.46
N ASP A 124 33.68 19.52 2.45
CA ASP A 124 33.60 18.80 1.18
C ASP A 124 34.54 19.33 0.09
N GLY A 125 35.31 20.37 0.42
CA GLY A 125 36.29 21.00 -0.46
C GLY A 125 35.71 22.10 -1.35
N LYS A 126 34.45 22.54 -1.13
CA LYS A 126 33.82 23.60 -1.92
C LYS A 126 33.25 24.72 -1.06
N SER A 127 34.02 25.80 -0.96
CA SER A 127 33.73 26.96 -0.10
C SER A 127 32.58 27.90 -0.51
N SER A 128 31.86 27.57 -1.59
CA SER A 128 30.77 28.39 -2.16
C SER A 128 29.59 27.53 -2.61
N ASP A 129 29.36 26.42 -1.90
CA ASP A 129 28.26 25.54 -2.24
C ASP A 129 26.89 26.17 -1.96
N PHE A 130 25.83 25.61 -2.53
CA PHE A 130 24.48 26.11 -2.35
C PHE A 130 23.49 24.98 -2.07
N ILE A 131 22.39 25.31 -1.40
CA ILE A 131 21.33 24.38 -1.10
C ILE A 131 20.56 24.02 -2.38
N ASN A 132 20.48 22.74 -2.66
CA ASN A 132 19.55 22.15 -3.61
C ASN A 132 18.56 21.21 -2.90
N CYS A 133 17.56 20.74 -3.66
CA CYS A 133 16.52 19.86 -3.13
C CYS A 133 16.98 18.42 -3.37
N GLU A 134 17.14 17.68 -2.29
CA GLU A 134 17.38 16.25 -2.29
C GLU A 134 16.05 15.49 -2.32
N HIS A 135 15.96 14.54 -3.25
CA HIS A 135 14.87 13.56 -3.33
C HIS A 135 15.38 12.24 -2.78
N VAL A 136 15.11 11.94 -1.52
CA VAL A 136 15.70 10.74 -0.88
C VAL A 136 15.24 9.46 -1.58
N TRP A 137 14.04 9.43 -2.15
CA TRP A 137 13.71 8.50 -3.23
C TRP A 137 14.02 9.17 -4.58
N PRO A 138 15.00 8.70 -5.39
CA PRO A 138 15.46 9.44 -6.56
C PRO A 138 14.37 9.63 -7.62
N GLN A 139 14.27 10.86 -8.13
CA GLN A 139 13.29 11.23 -9.17
C GLN A 139 13.34 10.37 -10.44
N SER A 140 14.54 9.86 -10.79
CA SER A 140 14.73 8.99 -11.95
C SER A 140 13.96 7.67 -11.86
N LYS A 141 13.64 7.21 -10.63
CA LYS A 141 12.97 5.93 -10.40
C LYS A 141 11.45 5.99 -10.57
N PHE A 142 10.87 7.19 -10.61
CA PHE A 142 9.43 7.38 -10.85
C PHE A 142 9.14 8.38 -11.97
N GLY A 143 10.15 8.75 -12.75
CA GLY A 143 10.00 9.62 -13.93
C GLY A 143 9.51 11.04 -13.60
N LYS A 144 9.78 11.55 -12.38
CA LYS A 144 9.34 12.90 -11.95
C LYS A 144 7.82 13.11 -11.98
N ILE A 145 7.04 12.02 -11.93
CA ILE A 145 5.58 12.06 -12.05
C ILE A 145 4.95 12.63 -10.75
N LYS A 146 3.89 13.44 -10.92
CA LYS A 146 3.03 13.88 -9.82
C LYS A 146 2.12 12.72 -9.37
N PRO A 147 1.79 12.61 -8.07
CA PRO A 147 2.11 13.54 -7.00
C PRO A 147 3.51 13.38 -6.38
N MET A 148 4.20 12.27 -6.67
CA MET A 148 5.45 11.88 -6.01
C MET A 148 6.51 12.99 -6.02
N VAL A 149 6.73 13.65 -7.17
CA VAL A 149 7.81 14.64 -7.33
C VAL A 149 7.78 15.80 -6.34
N SER A 150 6.61 16.14 -5.80
CA SER A 150 6.37 17.30 -4.93
C SER A 150 5.95 16.94 -3.50
N ASP A 151 5.92 15.66 -3.13
CA ASP A 151 5.58 15.23 -1.77
C ASP A 151 6.71 15.57 -0.80
N LEU A 152 6.45 16.51 0.12
CA LEU A 152 7.47 17.01 1.03
C LEU A 152 8.05 15.96 1.98
N HIS A 153 7.37 14.85 2.25
CA HIS A 153 7.87 13.84 3.20
C HIS A 153 9.13 13.10 2.75
N HIS A 154 9.53 13.24 1.48
CA HIS A 154 10.80 12.70 0.95
C HIS A 154 11.73 13.77 0.33
N LEU A 155 11.46 15.06 0.56
CA LEU A 155 12.28 16.17 0.04
C LEU A 155 13.08 16.84 1.14
N TYR A 156 14.41 16.88 1.03
CA TYR A 156 15.26 17.51 2.03
C TYR A 156 16.14 18.60 1.42
N PRO A 157 16.51 19.67 2.14
CA PRO A 157 17.57 20.54 1.70
C PRO A 157 18.92 19.83 1.88
N SER A 158 19.78 19.92 0.88
CA SER A 158 21.17 19.45 0.94
C SER A 158 22.06 20.46 0.24
N PHE A 159 23.33 20.54 0.64
CA PHE A 159 24.32 21.18 -0.20
C PHE A 159 24.49 20.41 -1.52
N SER A 160 24.82 21.14 -2.59
CA SER A 160 24.78 20.60 -3.95
C SER A 160 25.83 19.53 -4.18
N VAL A 161 27.01 19.63 -3.57
CA VAL A 161 28.08 18.64 -3.66
C VAL A 161 27.65 17.30 -3.04
N PRO A 162 27.29 17.19 -1.74
CA PRO A 162 26.87 15.91 -1.17
C PRO A 162 25.63 15.35 -1.87
N ASN A 163 24.70 16.19 -2.34
CA ASN A 163 23.57 15.73 -3.14
C ASN A 163 24.02 15.15 -4.49
N ASN A 164 24.89 15.84 -5.23
CA ASN A 164 25.45 15.34 -6.49
C ASN A 164 26.25 14.05 -6.30
N ARG A 165 26.97 13.91 -5.18
CA ARG A 165 27.71 12.71 -4.78
C ARG A 165 26.76 11.56 -4.46
N ARG A 166 25.64 11.82 -3.79
CA ARG A 166 24.56 10.85 -3.56
C ARG A 166 23.93 10.42 -4.88
N SER A 167 23.65 11.35 -5.78
CA SER A 167 23.04 11.10 -7.10
C SER A 167 21.76 10.25 -6.98
N SER A 168 21.75 9.04 -7.55
CA SER A 168 20.70 8.04 -7.41
C SER A 168 21.20 6.75 -6.76
N LEU A 169 22.34 6.83 -6.06
CA LEU A 169 22.88 5.69 -5.33
C LEU A 169 21.87 5.24 -4.26
N PRO A 170 21.67 3.93 -4.10
CA PRO A 170 20.92 3.42 -2.96
C PRO A 170 21.64 3.79 -1.66
N PHE A 171 20.85 4.00 -0.60
CA PHE A 171 21.44 4.17 0.73
C PHE A 171 22.05 2.84 1.20
N GLY A 172 23.13 2.92 1.96
CA GLY A 172 23.79 1.75 2.53
C GLY A 172 25.02 2.14 3.34
N ASP A 173 25.42 1.28 4.27
CA ASP A 173 26.65 1.48 5.04
C ASP A 173 27.88 1.47 4.11
N VAL A 174 28.84 2.37 4.35
CA VAL A 174 30.05 2.56 3.55
C VAL A 174 31.28 2.23 4.39
N SER A 175 31.90 1.09 4.10
CA SER A 175 33.14 0.66 4.75
C SER A 175 34.39 1.36 4.22
N LYS A 176 34.39 1.75 2.93
CA LYS A 176 35.48 2.49 2.27
C LYS A 176 34.93 3.72 1.55
N ALA A 177 35.15 4.89 2.12
CA ALA A 177 34.67 6.15 1.57
C ALA A 177 35.57 6.62 0.42
N LYS A 178 34.94 7.02 -0.71
CA LYS A 178 35.58 7.78 -1.80
C LYS A 178 35.35 9.29 -1.64
N TYR A 179 34.36 9.65 -0.83
CA TYR A 179 33.98 11.01 -0.49
C TYR A 179 33.34 10.98 0.90
N SER A 180 33.57 12.03 1.68
CA SER A 180 32.95 12.22 2.99
C SER A 180 32.71 13.70 3.27
N THR A 181 31.66 14.01 4.02
CA THR A 181 31.52 15.30 4.71
C THR A 181 32.14 15.19 6.10
N SER A 182 32.55 16.32 6.69
CA SER A 182 33.03 16.38 8.08
C SER A 182 31.98 15.89 9.10
N ALA A 183 30.69 16.02 8.76
CA ALA A 183 29.57 15.51 9.55
C ALA A 183 29.36 13.99 9.45
N GLY A 184 30.12 13.29 8.59
CA GLY A 184 30.14 11.83 8.53
C GLY A 184 29.26 11.18 7.46
N SER A 185 28.63 11.94 6.56
CA SER A 185 28.03 11.33 5.37
C SER A 185 29.12 10.84 4.42
N LYS A 186 28.95 9.67 3.80
CA LYS A 186 29.96 9.02 2.97
C LYS A 186 29.37 8.53 1.66
N MET A 187 30.17 8.56 0.60
CA MET A 187 29.88 7.86 -0.64
C MET A 187 30.95 6.81 -0.91
N GLY A 188 30.53 5.57 -1.09
CA GLY A 188 31.41 4.44 -1.39
C GLY A 188 31.26 3.93 -2.82
N GLN A 189 31.71 2.71 -3.08
CA GLN A 189 31.49 2.05 -4.37
C GLN A 189 30.06 1.51 -4.48
N GLY A 190 29.12 2.38 -4.88
CA GLY A 190 27.75 1.99 -5.24
C GLY A 190 26.68 2.23 -4.19
N ASN A 191 27.01 2.79 -3.02
CA ASN A 191 26.03 3.24 -2.03
C ASN A 191 26.43 4.59 -1.42
N PHE A 192 25.46 5.26 -0.83
CA PHE A 192 25.64 6.46 -0.02
C PHE A 192 25.20 6.19 1.43
N GLU A 193 26.03 6.54 2.40
CA GLU A 193 25.72 6.46 3.83
C GLU A 193 25.47 7.87 4.34
N PRO A 194 24.26 8.23 4.79
CA PRO A 194 24.04 9.51 5.43
C PRO A 194 24.71 9.51 6.82
N ARG A 195 25.04 10.71 7.34
CA ARG A 195 25.53 10.87 8.72
C ARG A 195 24.61 10.18 9.73
N ASP A 196 25.18 9.65 10.80
CA ASP A 196 24.45 8.82 11.76
C ASP A 196 23.22 9.51 12.34
N ALA A 197 23.31 10.81 12.59
CA ALA A 197 22.25 11.60 13.21
C ALA A 197 21.01 11.86 12.33
N VAL A 198 20.97 11.41 11.06
CA VAL A 198 19.78 11.48 10.18
C VAL A 198 19.43 10.13 9.56
N LYS A 199 20.08 9.04 9.97
CA LYS A 199 19.82 7.70 9.42
C LYS A 199 18.35 7.31 9.66
N GLY A 200 17.79 7.67 10.81
CA GLY A 200 16.38 7.47 11.14
C GLY A 200 15.45 8.26 10.24
N ASP A 201 15.75 9.55 10.02
CA ASP A 201 14.94 10.44 9.17
C ASP A 201 14.87 9.94 7.73
N ILE A 202 16.03 9.57 7.19
CA ILE A 202 16.13 9.01 5.84
C ILE A 202 15.38 7.68 5.77
N ALA A 203 15.52 6.81 6.78
CA ALA A 203 14.80 5.55 6.82
C ALA A 203 13.28 5.75 6.83
N ARG A 204 12.74 6.62 7.69
CA ARG A 204 11.30 6.91 7.75
C ARG A 204 10.77 7.58 6.49
N ALA A 205 11.55 8.43 5.83
CA ALA A 205 11.18 9.02 4.55
C ALA A 205 11.13 7.98 3.43
N MET A 206 12.10 7.06 3.37
CA MET A 206 12.12 5.95 2.41
C MET A 206 10.98 4.96 2.65
N LEU A 207 10.73 4.57 3.90
CA LEU A 207 9.63 3.68 4.30
C LEU A 207 8.25 4.32 4.07
N TYR A 208 8.13 5.63 4.31
CA TYR A 208 6.94 6.38 3.92
C TYR A 208 6.73 6.37 2.41
N PHE A 209 7.77 6.68 1.62
CA PHE A 209 7.63 6.77 0.17
C PHE A 209 7.18 5.44 -0.42
N ILE A 210 7.78 4.33 0.02
CA ILE A 210 7.34 3.01 -0.43
C ILE A 210 5.90 2.75 -0.01
N THR A 211 5.49 3.09 1.21
CA THR A 211 4.11 2.86 1.69
C THR A 211 3.10 3.70 0.90
N ARG A 212 3.37 5.00 0.76
CA ARG A 212 2.46 5.95 0.12
C ARG A 212 2.27 5.67 -1.36
N TYR A 213 3.31 5.19 -2.05
CA TYR A 213 3.33 5.03 -3.49
C TYR A 213 3.58 3.60 -3.96
N TYR A 214 3.33 2.62 -3.09
CA TYR A 214 3.53 1.21 -3.43
C TYR A 214 2.75 0.82 -4.71
N ASP A 215 1.54 1.35 -4.86
CA ASP A 215 0.63 1.22 -6.01
C ASP A 215 1.11 1.91 -7.32
N ARG A 216 2.31 2.50 -7.35
CA ARG A 216 2.83 3.27 -8.49
C ARG A 216 4.12 2.71 -9.05
N SER A 217 4.42 3.10 -10.30
CA SER A 217 5.71 2.82 -10.94
C SER A 217 6.84 3.64 -10.32
N ILE A 218 7.41 3.12 -9.23
CA ILE A 218 8.48 3.77 -8.45
C ILE A 218 9.86 3.13 -8.60
N TYR A 219 9.96 2.12 -9.48
CA TYR A 219 11.19 1.38 -9.78
C TYR A 219 11.58 1.42 -11.28
N ARG A 220 11.29 2.53 -11.97
CA ARG A 220 11.67 2.70 -13.39
C ARG A 220 13.18 2.53 -13.56
N ASN A 221 13.55 1.71 -14.54
CA ASN A 221 14.94 1.43 -14.92
C ASN A 221 15.82 1.03 -13.72
N THR A 222 15.27 0.30 -12.75
CA THR A 222 16.03 -0.17 -11.59
C THR A 222 15.53 -1.52 -11.13
N ASP A 223 16.47 -2.38 -10.73
CA ASP A 223 16.13 -3.58 -10.00
C ASP A 223 15.68 -3.22 -8.58
N LYS A 224 14.43 -3.51 -8.24
CA LYS A 224 13.85 -3.18 -6.93
C LYS A 224 14.51 -3.94 -5.78
N ASN A 225 14.94 -5.18 -6.03
CA ASN A 225 15.52 -6.04 -5.01
C ASN A 225 16.88 -5.51 -4.58
N ARG A 226 17.69 -5.14 -5.56
CA ARG A 226 18.99 -4.51 -5.39
C ARG A 226 18.89 -3.06 -4.97
N PHE A 227 17.82 -2.32 -5.26
CA PHE A 227 17.71 -0.91 -4.86
C PHE A 227 17.15 -0.74 -3.44
N PHE A 228 16.07 -1.47 -3.10
CA PHE A 228 15.32 -1.26 -1.86
C PHE A 228 15.10 -2.54 -1.04
N ASN A 229 14.58 -3.63 -1.62
CA ASN A 229 14.09 -4.77 -0.82
C ASN A 229 15.19 -5.39 0.06
N SER A 230 16.41 -5.55 -0.47
CA SER A 230 17.53 -6.08 0.30
C SER A 230 17.99 -5.18 1.46
N ARG A 231 17.55 -3.92 1.48
CA ARG A 231 17.91 -2.89 2.48
C ARG A 231 16.81 -2.58 3.47
N VAL A 232 15.63 -3.17 3.34
CA VAL A 232 14.51 -2.90 4.27
C VAL A 232 14.90 -3.16 5.72
N LYS A 233 15.59 -4.27 6.01
CA LYS A 233 16.08 -4.58 7.37
C LYS A 233 17.07 -3.51 7.88
N MET A 234 17.90 -2.95 6.99
CA MET A 234 18.81 -1.87 7.33
C MET A 234 18.04 -0.57 7.64
N PHE A 235 17.02 -0.21 6.85
CA PHE A 235 16.18 0.95 7.16
C PHE A 235 15.43 0.79 8.48
N ILE A 236 14.91 -0.40 8.78
CA ILE A 236 14.28 -0.69 10.09
C ILE A 236 15.31 -0.55 11.23
N LYS A 237 16.54 -1.06 11.03
CA LYS A 237 17.63 -0.89 12.01
C LYS A 237 17.98 0.58 12.23
N TRP A 238 18.14 1.35 11.15
CA TRP A 238 18.41 2.79 11.22
C TRP A 238 17.29 3.54 11.94
N HIS A 239 16.03 3.23 11.62
CA HIS A 239 14.86 3.78 12.31
C HIS A 239 14.87 3.50 13.81
N ASN A 240 15.16 2.26 14.21
CA ASN A 240 15.17 1.86 15.63
C ASN A 240 16.32 2.49 16.42
N ASN A 241 17.44 2.77 15.75
CA ASN A 241 18.62 3.40 16.37
C ASN A 241 18.53 4.93 16.46
N ASP A 242 17.70 5.57 15.62
CA ASP A 242 17.56 7.02 15.53
C ASP A 242 16.06 7.35 15.41
N LEU A 243 15.36 7.41 16.55
CA LEU A 243 13.90 7.67 16.61
C LEU A 243 13.59 9.15 16.30
N PRO A 244 12.33 9.51 15.95
CA PRO A 244 12.00 10.90 15.64
C PRO A 244 12.35 11.87 16.76
N ASP A 245 13.00 12.96 16.40
CA ASP A 245 13.29 14.08 17.29
C ASP A 245 12.31 15.25 17.10
N GLU A 246 12.49 16.32 17.88
CA GLU A 246 11.64 17.51 17.81
C GLU A 246 11.67 18.18 16.43
N ARG A 247 12.82 18.17 15.74
CA ARG A 247 12.96 18.76 14.41
C ARG A 247 12.10 17.97 13.42
N GLU A 248 12.16 16.64 13.48
CA GLU A 248 11.39 15.79 12.59
C GLU A 248 9.88 15.85 12.88
N ILE A 249 9.47 15.90 14.15
CA ILE A 249 8.07 16.10 14.55
C ILE A 249 7.55 17.46 14.06
N ARG A 250 8.33 18.53 14.24
CA ARG A 250 8.00 19.88 13.73
C ARG A 250 7.84 19.86 12.20
N ARG A 251 8.78 19.22 11.50
CA ARG A 251 8.73 19.02 10.04
C ARG A 251 7.44 18.31 9.63
N ASN A 252 7.07 17.19 10.26
CA ASN A 252 5.85 16.45 9.95
C ASN A 252 4.59 17.30 10.17
N ASN A 253 4.54 18.10 11.23
CA ASN A 253 3.45 19.03 11.51
C ASN A 253 3.30 20.13 10.43
N LEU A 254 4.40 20.78 10.05
CA LEU A 254 4.39 21.83 9.03
C LEU A 254 4.01 21.29 7.65
N ILE A 255 4.55 20.13 7.31
CA ILE A 255 4.21 19.43 6.07
C ILE A 255 2.71 19.08 6.05
N HIS A 256 2.17 18.54 7.15
CA HIS A 256 0.74 18.23 7.25
C HIS A 256 -0.15 19.45 6.99
N LYS A 257 0.20 20.60 7.59
CA LYS A 257 -0.55 21.86 7.41
C LYS A 257 -0.59 22.29 5.93
N TYR A 258 0.46 21.97 5.16
CA TYR A 258 0.58 22.40 3.76
C TYR A 258 0.05 21.40 2.73
N GLN A 259 0.43 20.12 2.82
CA GLN A 259 0.04 19.06 1.87
C GLN A 259 -1.06 18.12 2.37
N GLY A 260 -1.51 18.25 3.61
CA GLY A 260 -2.73 17.59 4.12
C GLY A 260 -2.54 16.17 4.67
N ASN A 261 -1.41 15.52 4.42
CA ASN A 261 -1.11 14.18 4.93
C ASN A 261 0.13 14.17 5.85
N ARG A 262 0.29 13.09 6.63
CA ARG A 262 1.39 12.91 7.59
C ARG A 262 2.22 11.69 7.22
N ASN A 263 3.48 11.69 7.64
CA ASN A 263 4.27 10.47 7.69
C ASN A 263 3.97 9.74 9.02
N PRO A 264 3.25 8.60 8.99
CA PRO A 264 2.80 7.91 10.19
C PRO A 264 3.96 7.30 10.97
N TYR A 265 5.10 7.03 10.32
CA TYR A 265 6.29 6.49 10.97
C TYR A 265 7.03 7.54 11.82
N ILE A 266 6.71 8.82 11.66
CA ILE A 266 7.17 9.91 12.53
C ILE A 266 6.22 10.07 13.72
N ASP A 267 4.91 10.05 13.47
CA ASP A 267 3.91 10.22 14.53
C ASP A 267 3.79 9.01 15.47
N ALA A 268 3.99 7.80 14.94
CA ALA A 268 3.93 6.54 15.68
C ALA A 268 5.05 5.58 15.19
N PRO A 269 6.29 5.74 15.68
CA PRO A 269 7.45 4.97 15.23
C PRO A 269 7.27 3.45 15.29
N GLN A 270 6.52 2.95 16.29
CA GLN A 270 6.24 1.52 16.45
C GLN A 270 5.58 0.87 15.21
N LEU A 271 4.91 1.67 14.36
CA LEU A 271 4.31 1.18 13.13
C LEU A 271 5.33 0.59 12.15
N VAL A 272 6.59 1.05 12.16
CA VAL A 272 7.65 0.48 11.31
C VAL A 272 7.85 -1.00 11.64
N ASN A 273 7.93 -1.34 12.93
CA ASN A 273 8.14 -2.71 13.35
C ASN A 273 6.86 -3.56 13.18
N LYS A 274 5.67 -2.99 13.37
CA LYS A 274 4.38 -3.68 13.14
C LYS A 274 4.13 -4.00 11.66
N VAL A 275 4.55 -3.13 10.74
CA VAL A 275 4.52 -3.41 9.30
C VAL A 275 5.54 -4.51 8.98
N GLY A 276 6.77 -4.36 9.47
CA GLY A 276 7.80 -5.38 9.35
C GLY A 276 8.43 -5.50 7.96
N ALA A 277 9.58 -6.17 7.91
CA ALA A 277 10.42 -6.19 6.72
C ALA A 277 9.75 -6.87 5.51
N ALA A 278 8.99 -7.95 5.75
CA ALA A 278 8.31 -8.68 4.69
C ALA A 278 7.28 -7.80 3.97
N ALA A 279 6.49 -7.01 4.71
CA ALA A 279 5.48 -6.13 4.10
C ALA A 279 6.12 -4.95 3.36
N PHE A 280 7.18 -4.33 3.89
CA PHE A 280 7.90 -3.27 3.16
C PHE A 280 8.62 -3.78 1.90
N ALA A 281 9.10 -5.03 1.91
CA ALA A 281 9.70 -5.67 0.73
C ALA A 281 8.65 -6.29 -0.20
N SER A 282 7.40 -6.40 0.25
CA SER A 282 6.32 -7.05 -0.50
C SER A 282 5.91 -6.23 -1.71
N ASN A 283 5.47 -6.97 -2.72
CA ASN A 283 5.20 -6.45 -4.03
C ASN A 283 3.70 -6.14 -4.16
N PRO A 284 3.30 -4.92 -4.54
CA PRO A 284 1.93 -4.67 -5.00
C PRO A 284 1.69 -5.01 -6.48
N GLY A 285 2.72 -5.40 -7.24
CA GLY A 285 2.58 -5.58 -8.68
C GLY A 285 3.59 -6.53 -9.30
N GLY A 286 3.79 -7.70 -8.71
CA GLY A 286 4.56 -8.69 -9.45
C GLY A 286 4.61 -10.08 -8.86
N SER A 287 3.86 -10.92 -9.55
CA SER A 287 4.42 -12.07 -10.23
C SER A 287 4.93 -11.77 -11.66
N ARG A 288 4.94 -10.51 -12.16
CA ARG A 288 5.30 -10.16 -13.56
C ARG A 288 6.62 -10.78 -14.10
N PHE A 289 7.52 -11.26 -13.24
CA PHE A 289 8.77 -11.92 -13.63
C PHE A 289 8.95 -13.37 -13.18
N GLU A 290 8.09 -13.93 -12.33
CA GLU A 290 8.19 -15.36 -11.93
C GLU A 290 7.10 -16.21 -12.59
N SER A 291 5.85 -15.74 -12.73
CA SER A 291 4.83 -16.46 -13.50
C SER A 291 5.11 -16.45 -15.00
N SER A 292 5.73 -15.38 -15.52
CA SER A 292 6.13 -15.31 -16.93
C SER A 292 7.23 -16.30 -17.33
N ARG A 293 7.99 -16.84 -16.36
CA ARG A 293 8.95 -17.93 -16.58
C ARG A 293 8.32 -19.32 -16.52
N SER A 294 7.28 -19.54 -15.70
CA SER A 294 6.67 -20.88 -15.55
C SER A 294 5.82 -21.30 -16.74
N TYR A 295 5.26 -20.35 -17.50
CA TYR A 295 4.38 -20.64 -18.65
C TYR A 295 5.01 -20.25 -20.00
N GLN A 296 6.32 -20.00 -20.06
CA GLN A 296 6.95 -19.40 -21.24
C GLN A 296 6.70 -20.26 -22.50
N GLY A 297 6.02 -19.68 -23.50
CA GLY A 297 5.68 -20.35 -24.78
C GLY A 297 4.27 -20.96 -24.86
N GLN A 298 3.61 -21.25 -23.73
CA GLN A 298 2.27 -21.84 -23.74
C GLN A 298 1.19 -20.81 -24.10
N ILE A 299 0.26 -21.19 -24.98
CA ILE A 299 -0.90 -20.38 -25.40
C ILE A 299 -2.12 -21.28 -25.58
N GLY A 300 -3.30 -20.68 -25.78
CA GLY A 300 -4.49 -21.41 -26.19
C GLY A 300 -4.91 -22.49 -25.19
N THR A 301 -5.30 -23.64 -25.74
CA THR A 301 -5.78 -24.81 -24.99
C THR A 301 -4.69 -25.43 -24.11
N GLU A 302 -3.42 -25.36 -24.52
CA GLU A 302 -2.29 -25.86 -23.71
C GLU A 302 -2.20 -25.09 -22.40
N LEU A 303 -2.13 -23.75 -22.47
CA LEU A 303 -2.09 -22.91 -21.28
C LEU A 303 -3.34 -23.07 -20.41
N PHE A 304 -4.52 -23.19 -21.03
CA PHE A 304 -5.77 -23.42 -20.31
C PHE A 304 -5.71 -24.70 -19.46
N ASN A 305 -5.22 -25.81 -20.03
CA ASN A 305 -5.11 -27.10 -19.33
C ASN A 305 -4.03 -27.07 -18.25
N THR A 306 -2.90 -26.38 -18.48
CA THR A 306 -1.87 -26.16 -17.44
C THR A 306 -2.47 -25.44 -16.24
N LEU A 307 -3.20 -24.34 -16.45
CA LEU A 307 -3.82 -23.60 -15.35
C LEU A 307 -4.96 -24.37 -14.69
N HIS A 308 -5.70 -25.19 -15.43
CA HIS A 308 -6.69 -26.10 -14.84
C HIS A 308 -6.06 -27.02 -13.79
N ASN A 309 -4.94 -27.66 -14.13
CA ASN A 309 -4.22 -28.54 -13.23
C ASN A 309 -3.70 -27.77 -12.01
N GLU A 310 -2.98 -26.65 -12.25
CA GLU A 310 -2.38 -25.84 -11.18
C GLU A 310 -3.41 -25.28 -10.20
N THR A 311 -4.55 -24.81 -10.70
CA THR A 311 -5.62 -24.31 -9.82
C THR A 311 -6.26 -25.41 -8.97
N GLY A 312 -6.08 -26.69 -9.33
CA GLY A 312 -6.45 -27.84 -8.52
C GLY A 312 -5.37 -28.30 -7.53
N GLU A 313 -4.10 -27.95 -7.76
CA GLU A 313 -3.01 -28.33 -6.88
C GLU A 313 -3.13 -27.68 -5.50
N ASN A 314 -2.89 -28.47 -4.45
CA ASN A 314 -2.97 -28.04 -3.05
C ASN A 314 -4.34 -27.47 -2.61
N TYR A 315 -5.37 -27.53 -3.47
CA TYR A 315 -6.71 -27.03 -3.16
C TYR A 315 -7.34 -27.81 -2.01
N LYS A 316 -7.75 -27.08 -0.97
CA LYS A 316 -8.45 -27.61 0.21
C LYS A 316 -9.93 -27.29 0.10
N THR A 317 -10.77 -28.34 0.13
CA THR A 317 -12.22 -28.16 0.17
C THR A 317 -12.68 -27.91 1.60
N PHE A 318 -13.46 -26.86 1.80
CA PHE A 318 -14.10 -26.54 3.08
C PHE A 318 -15.62 -26.47 2.92
N GLY A 319 -16.36 -26.62 4.02
CA GLY A 319 -17.81 -26.43 3.98
C GLY A 319 -18.20 -24.99 3.66
N TYR A 320 -19.28 -24.78 2.89
CA TYR A 320 -19.75 -23.45 2.48
C TYR A 320 -19.88 -22.44 3.64
N LYS A 321 -20.40 -22.88 4.80
CA LYS A 321 -20.52 -22.02 5.98
C LYS A 321 -19.15 -21.52 6.46
N ASN A 322 -18.13 -22.37 6.45
CA ASN A 322 -16.78 -22.03 6.89
C ASN A 322 -16.09 -21.12 5.88
N SER A 323 -16.21 -21.38 4.57
CA SER A 323 -15.68 -20.50 3.54
C SER A 323 -16.33 -19.12 3.61
N LYS A 324 -17.66 -19.05 3.72
CA LYS A 324 -18.36 -17.76 3.84
C LYS A 324 -17.93 -16.99 5.09
N GLN A 325 -17.76 -17.68 6.22
CA GLN A 325 -17.28 -17.05 7.45
C GLN A 325 -15.85 -16.52 7.26
N HIS A 326 -14.97 -17.31 6.66
CA HIS A 326 -13.58 -16.92 6.40
C HIS A 326 -13.48 -15.75 5.41
N LEU A 327 -14.36 -15.73 4.40
CA LEU A 327 -14.49 -14.63 3.46
C LEU A 327 -14.70 -13.29 4.20
N TYR A 328 -15.66 -13.26 5.12
CA TYR A 328 -16.01 -12.03 5.85
C TYR A 328 -15.06 -11.68 6.97
N ASP A 329 -14.52 -12.67 7.66
CA ASP A 329 -13.69 -12.44 8.84
C ASP A 329 -12.24 -12.13 8.49
N VAL A 330 -11.76 -12.68 7.36
CA VAL A 330 -10.33 -12.64 7.00
C VAL A 330 -10.12 -12.10 5.60
N VAL A 331 -10.71 -12.71 4.57
CA VAL A 331 -10.35 -12.40 3.17
C VAL A 331 -10.67 -10.95 2.82
N GLU A 332 -11.88 -10.49 3.14
CA GLU A 332 -12.36 -9.15 2.77
C GLU A 332 -12.38 -8.16 3.93
N ASN A 333 -12.00 -8.62 5.13
CA ASN A 333 -12.05 -7.80 6.33
C ASN A 333 -10.85 -6.88 6.45
N HIS A 334 -11.12 -5.59 6.50
CA HIS A 334 -10.15 -4.53 6.68
C HIS A 334 -10.60 -3.71 7.87
N ASN A 335 -10.16 -4.13 9.06
CA ASN A 335 -10.53 -3.55 10.34
C ASN A 335 -12.06 -3.32 10.52
N LYS A 336 -12.80 -4.44 10.57
CA LYS A 336 -14.26 -4.47 10.77
C LYS A 336 -15.08 -3.89 9.61
N LYS A 337 -14.44 -3.64 8.48
CA LYS A 337 -15.09 -3.25 7.23
C LYS A 337 -14.84 -4.32 6.18
N VAL A 338 -15.88 -4.73 5.47
CA VAL A 338 -15.77 -5.64 4.34
C VAL A 338 -16.07 -4.92 3.05
N PHE A 339 -15.22 -5.13 2.05
CA PHE A 339 -15.52 -4.69 0.70
C PHE A 339 -16.78 -5.39 0.20
N VAL A 340 -17.69 -4.64 -0.42
CA VAL A 340 -18.90 -5.17 -1.03
C VAL A 340 -18.86 -4.94 -2.53
N VAL A 341 -19.10 -5.99 -3.32
CA VAL A 341 -18.76 -5.99 -4.75
C VAL A 341 -19.61 -5.02 -5.58
N TYR A 342 -20.90 -4.87 -5.28
CA TYR A 342 -21.82 -4.06 -6.11
C TYR A 342 -22.11 -2.65 -5.58
N SER A 343 -21.58 -2.27 -4.41
CA SER A 343 -21.94 -1.03 -3.70
C SER A 343 -20.71 -0.25 -3.23
N LYS A 344 -20.83 1.08 -3.11
CA LYS A 344 -19.69 1.99 -2.82
C LYS A 344 -19.16 1.85 -1.40
N GLU A 345 -20.05 1.62 -0.44
CA GLU A 345 -19.72 1.69 0.98
C GLU A 345 -19.47 0.30 1.57
N ALA A 346 -18.34 0.15 2.23
CA ALA A 346 -17.97 -1.11 2.88
C ALA A 346 -18.96 -1.48 3.98
N GLY A 347 -19.33 -2.76 4.06
CA GLY A 347 -20.17 -3.28 5.13
C GLY A 347 -19.43 -3.20 6.47
N PHE A 348 -20.11 -2.83 7.54
CA PHE A 348 -19.50 -2.63 8.86
C PHE A 348 -19.95 -3.70 9.86
N SER A 349 -19.03 -4.14 10.73
CA SER A 349 -19.32 -5.00 11.87
C SER A 349 -18.88 -4.36 13.18
N ARG A 350 -19.71 -4.43 14.23
CA ARG A 350 -19.32 -3.95 15.57
C ARG A 350 -18.21 -4.81 16.18
N THR A 351 -18.29 -6.12 15.98
CA THR A 351 -17.36 -7.13 16.50
C THR A 351 -16.17 -7.36 15.57
N GLY A 352 -16.30 -7.02 14.29
CA GLY A 352 -15.33 -7.36 13.25
C GLY A 352 -15.41 -8.80 12.79
N LYS A 353 -16.42 -9.58 13.22
CA LYS A 353 -16.63 -10.98 12.81
C LYS A 353 -18.11 -11.26 12.55
N GLY A 354 -18.40 -12.15 11.61
CA GLY A 354 -19.76 -12.66 11.37
C GLY A 354 -20.63 -11.71 10.54
N LYS A 355 -21.61 -11.07 11.16
CA LYS A 355 -22.59 -10.25 10.45
C LYS A 355 -22.05 -8.84 10.23
N PHE A 356 -22.11 -8.40 8.98
CA PHE A 356 -21.81 -7.03 8.55
C PHE A 356 -23.09 -6.40 8.02
N TYR A 357 -23.23 -5.11 8.23
CA TYR A 357 -24.43 -4.35 7.93
C TYR A 357 -24.08 -3.06 7.22
N GLU A 358 -25.05 -2.56 6.47
CA GLU A 358 -25.01 -1.19 6.00
C GLU A 358 -25.14 -0.22 7.19
N LYS A 359 -24.43 0.90 7.10
CA LYS A 359 -24.64 2.04 8.00
C LYS A 359 -25.56 3.01 7.28
N ASP A 360 -26.84 3.07 7.67
CA ASP A 360 -27.88 3.89 7.00
C ASP A 360 -28.10 3.47 5.53
N ASP A 361 -28.63 4.33 4.65
CA ASP A 361 -28.74 4.11 3.19
C ASP A 361 -27.52 4.74 2.47
N SER A 362 -26.32 4.38 2.92
CA SER A 362 -25.09 5.01 2.42
C SER A 362 -24.73 4.55 1.00
N ASN A 363 -25.28 3.43 0.53
CA ASN A 363 -25.14 2.95 -0.84
C ASN A 363 -26.18 3.58 -1.79
N GLY A 364 -27.23 4.21 -1.24
CA GLY A 364 -28.33 4.87 -1.94
C GLY A 364 -29.08 3.97 -2.92
N ASP A 365 -29.26 2.70 -2.56
CA ASP A 365 -30.11 1.75 -3.28
C ASP A 365 -31.57 1.78 -2.81
N GLY A 366 -31.87 2.64 -1.83
CA GLY A 366 -33.20 2.85 -1.26
C GLY A 366 -33.51 1.93 -0.07
N ASN A 367 -32.54 1.18 0.45
CA ASN A 367 -32.72 0.28 1.59
C ASN A 367 -31.68 0.50 2.71
N SER A 368 -32.09 1.23 3.75
CA SER A 368 -31.26 1.54 4.92
C SER A 368 -31.02 0.40 5.92
N ARG A 369 -31.50 -0.83 5.65
CA ARG A 369 -31.40 -1.99 6.57
C ARG A 369 -30.67 -3.19 5.97
N ASP A 370 -29.86 -2.95 4.94
CA ASP A 370 -29.19 -4.03 4.23
C ASP A 370 -28.13 -4.75 5.08
N PHE A 371 -28.06 -6.07 4.91
CA PHE A 371 -27.02 -6.89 5.53
C PHE A 371 -26.13 -7.47 4.44
N VAL A 372 -24.88 -7.72 4.79
CA VAL A 372 -23.94 -8.34 3.86
C VAL A 372 -24.23 -9.84 3.76
N ASN A 373 -24.51 -10.30 2.55
CA ASN A 373 -24.62 -11.71 2.20
C ASN A 373 -23.53 -12.11 1.19
N CYS A 374 -23.53 -13.39 0.78
CA CYS A 374 -22.48 -13.93 -0.07
C CYS A 374 -23.00 -13.92 -1.49
N GLU A 375 -22.30 -13.20 -2.34
CA GLU A 375 -22.46 -13.26 -3.78
C GLU A 375 -21.60 -14.40 -4.33
N HIS A 376 -22.20 -15.17 -5.25
CA HIS A 376 -21.55 -16.19 -6.05
C HIS A 376 -21.42 -15.65 -7.47
N ILE A 377 -20.25 -15.14 -7.86
CA ILE A 377 -20.05 -14.53 -9.19
C ILE A 377 -20.44 -15.49 -10.31
N TRP A 378 -20.09 -16.77 -10.18
CA TRP A 378 -20.78 -17.84 -10.90
C TRP A 378 -21.97 -18.33 -10.08
N PRO A 379 -23.25 -18.12 -10.48
CA PRO A 379 -24.39 -18.38 -9.61
C PRO A 379 -24.48 -19.85 -9.20
N GLN A 380 -24.65 -20.12 -7.90
CA GLN A 380 -24.68 -21.48 -7.36
C GLN A 380 -25.83 -22.37 -7.88
N SER A 381 -26.89 -21.77 -8.45
CA SER A 381 -27.96 -22.50 -9.13
C SER A 381 -27.47 -23.23 -10.40
N LYS A 382 -26.40 -22.73 -11.02
CA LYS A 382 -25.81 -23.25 -12.27
C LYS A 382 -25.00 -24.53 -12.08
N PHE A 383 -24.68 -24.91 -10.85
CA PHE A 383 -23.91 -26.13 -10.56
C PHE A 383 -24.52 -26.95 -9.41
N GLY A 384 -25.81 -26.74 -9.14
CA GLY A 384 -26.55 -27.50 -8.13
C GLY A 384 -26.02 -27.32 -6.70
N LYS A 385 -25.35 -26.21 -6.39
CA LYS A 385 -24.74 -25.95 -5.07
C LYS A 385 -23.72 -27.03 -4.65
N SER A 386 -23.11 -27.71 -5.62
CA SER A 386 -22.16 -28.80 -5.38
C SER A 386 -20.82 -28.29 -4.83
N LEU A 387 -20.23 -29.04 -3.90
CA LEU A 387 -18.83 -28.86 -3.51
C LEU A 387 -17.90 -29.47 -4.56
N PRO A 388 -16.67 -28.95 -4.73
CA PRO A 388 -16.05 -27.84 -4.01
C PRO A 388 -16.43 -26.45 -4.54
N MET A 389 -17.08 -26.37 -5.72
CA MET A 389 -17.42 -25.12 -6.40
C MET A 389 -18.15 -24.13 -5.47
N ARG A 390 -19.15 -24.58 -4.72
CA ARG A 390 -19.95 -23.71 -3.82
C ARG A 390 -19.11 -22.94 -2.79
N SER A 391 -18.00 -23.53 -2.35
CA SER A 391 -17.16 -23.04 -1.25
C SER A 391 -15.86 -22.40 -1.69
N ASP A 392 -15.57 -22.37 -3.00
CA ASP A 392 -14.34 -21.82 -3.55
C ASP A 392 -14.30 -20.29 -3.41
N LEU A 393 -13.42 -19.77 -2.58
CA LEU A 393 -13.37 -18.34 -2.27
C LEU A 393 -13.06 -17.45 -3.48
N HIS A 394 -12.42 -17.95 -4.54
CA HIS A 394 -12.02 -17.13 -5.70
C HIS A 394 -13.19 -16.59 -6.51
N HIS A 395 -14.42 -17.10 -6.32
CA HIS A 395 -15.64 -16.58 -6.94
C HIS A 395 -16.71 -16.12 -5.93
N LEU A 396 -16.38 -16.07 -4.63
CA LEU A 396 -17.29 -15.61 -3.57
C LEU A 396 -16.96 -14.19 -3.11
N TYR A 397 -17.93 -13.28 -3.12
CA TYR A 397 -17.74 -11.91 -2.65
C TYR A 397 -18.78 -11.51 -1.61
N PRO A 398 -18.45 -10.62 -0.67
CA PRO A 398 -19.46 -9.94 0.12
C PRO A 398 -20.24 -9.00 -0.79
N SER A 399 -21.55 -8.96 -0.62
CA SER A 399 -22.45 -8.02 -1.29
C SER A 399 -23.55 -7.63 -0.33
N TYR A 400 -24.12 -6.44 -0.47
CA TYR A 400 -25.34 -6.13 0.25
C TYR A 400 -26.50 -6.97 -0.28
N SER A 401 -27.41 -7.34 0.62
CA SER A 401 -28.50 -8.27 0.30
C SER A 401 -29.38 -7.79 -0.84
N TYR A 402 -29.69 -6.50 -0.91
CA TYR A 402 -30.57 -5.95 -1.92
C TYR A 402 -29.96 -6.02 -3.35
N PRO A 403 -28.78 -5.43 -3.64
CA PRO A 403 -28.18 -5.55 -4.97
C PRO A 403 -27.86 -7.00 -5.33
N ASN A 404 -27.50 -7.86 -4.37
CA ASN A 404 -27.30 -9.28 -4.63
C ASN A 404 -28.60 -9.99 -5.05
N ASN A 405 -29.71 -9.75 -4.34
CA ASN A 405 -31.01 -10.30 -4.70
C ASN A 405 -31.47 -9.81 -6.09
N ARG A 406 -31.21 -8.54 -6.42
CA ARG A 406 -31.49 -7.96 -7.75
C ARG A 406 -30.64 -8.61 -8.84
N ARG A 407 -29.35 -8.86 -8.58
CA ARG A 407 -28.47 -9.60 -9.50
C ARG A 407 -28.99 -11.00 -9.78
N SER A 408 -29.54 -11.68 -8.77
CA SER A 408 -30.15 -13.01 -8.91
C SER A 408 -29.20 -14.03 -9.56
N HIS A 409 -29.53 -14.55 -10.74
CA HIS A 409 -28.76 -15.53 -11.49
C HIS A 409 -28.51 -15.09 -12.94
N TYR A 410 -28.70 -13.80 -13.20
CA TYR A 410 -28.56 -13.16 -14.50
C TYR A 410 -27.10 -13.18 -14.97
N ALA A 411 -26.93 -13.19 -16.29
CA ALA A 411 -25.62 -13.09 -16.90
C ALA A 411 -25.06 -11.67 -16.74
N PHE A 412 -23.74 -11.55 -16.68
CA PHE A 412 -23.11 -10.24 -16.71
C PHE A 412 -23.16 -9.65 -18.13
N ALA A 413 -23.41 -8.35 -18.26
CA ALA A 413 -23.47 -7.64 -19.53
C ALA A 413 -23.15 -6.15 -19.36
N TYR A 414 -23.08 -5.42 -20.47
CA TYR A 414 -23.30 -3.97 -20.44
C TYR A 414 -24.80 -3.69 -20.46
N VAL A 415 -25.28 -2.78 -19.60
CA VAL A 415 -26.70 -2.42 -19.52
C VAL A 415 -26.89 -0.97 -19.98
N SER A 416 -27.56 -0.79 -21.12
CA SER A 416 -27.94 0.52 -21.67
C SER A 416 -29.15 1.12 -20.95
N ASP A 417 -30.16 0.28 -20.70
CA ASP A 417 -31.47 0.70 -20.18
C ASP A 417 -31.74 0.04 -18.82
N PRO A 418 -31.21 0.62 -17.72
CA PRO A 418 -31.33 0.01 -16.40
C PRO A 418 -32.74 0.13 -15.84
N ILE A 419 -33.30 -0.99 -15.38
CA ILE A 419 -34.51 -1.02 -14.54
C ILE A 419 -34.19 -0.89 -13.05
N TYR A 420 -32.91 -0.97 -12.67
CA TYR A 420 -32.39 -0.68 -11.35
C TYR A 420 -30.91 -0.31 -11.45
N GLN A 421 -30.46 0.61 -10.61
CA GLN A 421 -29.06 1.02 -10.53
C GLN A 421 -28.70 1.42 -9.09
N THR A 422 -27.49 1.06 -8.68
CA THR A 422 -26.87 1.55 -7.44
C THR A 422 -26.14 2.88 -7.72
N ASN A 423 -25.98 3.74 -6.70
CA ASN A 423 -25.12 4.94 -6.82
C ASN A 423 -23.65 4.59 -7.10
N ALA A 424 -23.25 3.34 -6.87
CA ALA A 424 -21.92 2.84 -7.18
C ALA A 424 -21.72 2.53 -8.67
N GLY A 425 -22.79 2.48 -9.46
CA GLY A 425 -22.74 2.24 -10.91
C GLY A 425 -23.11 0.83 -11.35
N SER A 426 -23.42 -0.11 -10.43
CA SER A 426 -23.95 -1.42 -10.81
C SER A 426 -25.40 -1.28 -11.29
N LYS A 427 -25.78 -1.96 -12.38
CA LYS A 427 -27.07 -1.86 -13.05
C LYS A 427 -27.70 -3.23 -13.29
N LEU A 428 -29.02 -3.28 -13.24
CA LEU A 428 -29.83 -4.41 -13.69
C LEU A 428 -30.67 -3.97 -14.89
N GLY A 429 -30.56 -4.69 -16.00
CA GLY A 429 -31.47 -4.63 -17.15
C GLY A 429 -32.59 -5.66 -17.04
N TYR A 430 -33.19 -6.06 -18.16
CA TYR A 430 -34.31 -7.02 -18.15
C TYR A 430 -33.89 -8.43 -17.67
N GLU A 431 -32.79 -8.98 -18.20
CA GLU A 431 -32.22 -10.28 -17.79
C GLU A 431 -30.69 -10.29 -17.69
N GLU A 432 -30.11 -9.11 -17.47
CA GLU A 432 -28.67 -8.89 -17.48
C GLU A 432 -28.24 -7.94 -16.37
N PHE A 433 -27.02 -8.14 -15.85
CA PHE A 433 -26.46 -7.32 -14.78
C PHE A 433 -25.11 -6.73 -15.19
N GLU A 434 -24.93 -5.42 -15.05
CA GLU A 434 -23.65 -4.75 -15.23
C GLU A 434 -23.08 -4.42 -13.85
N PRO A 435 -21.92 -4.97 -13.44
CA PRO A 435 -21.28 -4.54 -12.21
C PRO A 435 -20.67 -3.15 -12.41
N ARG A 436 -20.51 -2.40 -11.32
CA ARG A 436 -19.80 -1.11 -11.35
C ARG A 436 -18.40 -1.22 -11.98
N ASP A 437 -17.93 -0.13 -12.57
CA ASP A 437 -16.70 -0.12 -13.36
C ASP A 437 -15.47 -0.63 -12.61
N ILE A 438 -15.31 -0.27 -11.33
CA ILE A 438 -14.12 -0.61 -10.53
C ILE A 438 -14.04 -2.08 -10.08
N VAL A 439 -14.98 -2.94 -10.49
CA VAL A 439 -14.93 -4.38 -10.22
C VAL A 439 -15.15 -5.23 -11.46
N LYS A 440 -15.19 -4.62 -12.65
CA LYS A 440 -15.39 -5.36 -13.90
C LYS A 440 -14.26 -6.36 -14.12
N GLY A 441 -13.04 -5.99 -13.76
CA GLY A 441 -11.86 -6.84 -13.77
C GLY A 441 -11.95 -8.00 -12.78
N ASP A 442 -12.31 -7.74 -11.52
CA ASP A 442 -12.52 -8.77 -10.50
C ASP A 442 -13.55 -9.82 -10.96
N VAL A 443 -14.70 -9.34 -11.46
CA VAL A 443 -15.78 -10.19 -11.96
C VAL A 443 -15.28 -11.04 -13.12
N ALA A 444 -14.60 -10.42 -14.09
CA ALA A 444 -14.04 -11.14 -15.22
C ALA A 444 -13.05 -12.22 -14.78
N ARG A 445 -12.08 -11.90 -13.92
CA ARG A 445 -11.07 -12.86 -13.44
C ARG A 445 -11.68 -13.98 -12.60
N SER A 446 -12.72 -13.72 -11.82
CA SER A 446 -13.48 -14.76 -11.12
C SER A 446 -14.24 -15.68 -12.08
N MET A 447 -14.85 -15.14 -13.15
CA MET A 447 -15.54 -15.94 -14.17
C MET A 447 -14.54 -16.80 -14.99
N LEU A 448 -13.43 -16.21 -15.43
CA LEU A 448 -12.36 -16.91 -16.16
C LEU A 448 -11.73 -18.02 -15.31
N TYR A 449 -11.40 -17.72 -14.04
CA TYR A 449 -10.92 -18.71 -13.08
C TYR A 449 -11.91 -19.87 -12.91
N PHE A 450 -13.20 -19.57 -12.73
CA PHE A 450 -14.19 -20.61 -12.45
C PHE A 450 -14.32 -21.58 -13.62
N VAL A 451 -14.31 -21.07 -14.86
CA VAL A 451 -14.31 -21.92 -16.06
C VAL A 451 -13.03 -22.71 -16.17
N THR A 452 -11.86 -22.09 -16.04
CA THR A 452 -10.57 -22.81 -16.10
C THR A 452 -10.49 -23.91 -15.03
N ARG A 453 -10.92 -23.64 -13.81
CA ARG A 453 -10.83 -24.60 -12.71
C ARG A 453 -11.82 -25.76 -12.84
N TYR A 454 -13.02 -25.51 -13.36
CA TYR A 454 -14.16 -26.43 -13.24
C TYR A 454 -14.82 -26.81 -14.58
N TYR A 455 -14.19 -26.57 -15.74
CA TYR A 455 -14.75 -26.94 -17.05
C TYR A 455 -15.08 -28.44 -17.16
N ASP A 456 -14.36 -29.27 -16.41
CA ASP A 456 -14.52 -30.73 -16.30
C ASP A 456 -15.69 -31.15 -15.40
N ARG A 457 -16.48 -30.20 -14.89
CA ARG A 457 -17.64 -30.43 -14.01
C ARG A 457 -18.93 -29.88 -14.61
N ASN A 458 -20.06 -30.26 -14.02
CA ASN A 458 -21.36 -29.69 -14.39
C ASN A 458 -21.55 -28.26 -13.83
N ILE A 459 -21.01 -27.27 -14.56
CA ILE A 459 -21.10 -25.84 -14.23
C ILE A 459 -22.25 -25.08 -14.92
N PHE A 460 -23.05 -25.77 -15.75
CA PHE A 460 -24.16 -25.21 -16.54
C PHE A 460 -25.47 -25.99 -16.36
N SER A 461 -25.72 -26.53 -15.18
CA SER A 461 -26.96 -27.24 -14.84
C SER A 461 -28.19 -26.40 -15.23
N LYS A 462 -29.02 -26.97 -16.12
CA LYS A 462 -30.26 -26.38 -16.63
C LYS A 462 -30.08 -24.94 -17.16
N THR A 463 -28.93 -24.65 -17.77
CA THR A 463 -28.56 -23.31 -18.22
C THR A 463 -28.07 -23.35 -19.64
N ASP A 464 -28.54 -22.40 -20.45
CA ASP A 464 -27.97 -22.16 -21.76
C ASP A 464 -26.55 -21.60 -21.63
N ARG A 465 -25.58 -22.45 -22.00
CA ARG A 465 -24.15 -22.14 -21.97
C ARG A 465 -23.81 -20.98 -22.89
N TYR A 466 -24.51 -20.88 -24.03
CA TYR A 466 -24.20 -19.93 -25.07
C TYR A 466 -24.46 -18.51 -24.59
N ASN A 467 -25.69 -18.23 -24.17
CA ASN A 467 -26.11 -16.90 -23.72
C ASN A 467 -25.56 -16.51 -22.34
N PHE A 468 -25.19 -17.49 -21.48
CA PHE A 468 -24.66 -17.19 -20.15
C PHE A 468 -23.17 -16.82 -20.18
N PHE A 469 -22.35 -17.50 -20.98
CA PHE A 469 -20.89 -17.31 -20.95
C PHE A 469 -20.23 -17.26 -22.34
N ILE A 470 -20.55 -18.19 -23.25
CA ILE A 470 -19.77 -18.35 -24.49
C ILE A 470 -19.80 -17.08 -25.35
N ASN A 471 -20.96 -16.44 -25.53
CA ASN A 471 -21.07 -15.20 -26.31
C ASN A 471 -20.55 -13.95 -25.58
N ARG A 472 -20.16 -14.07 -24.30
CA ARG A 472 -19.67 -12.98 -23.43
C ARG A 472 -18.18 -13.07 -23.13
N ILE A 473 -17.48 -14.09 -23.63
CA ILE A 473 -16.06 -14.30 -23.34
C ILE A 473 -15.21 -13.08 -23.73
N ASP A 474 -15.43 -12.50 -24.90
CA ASP A 474 -14.67 -11.33 -25.36
C ASP A 474 -14.91 -10.09 -24.48
N MET A 475 -16.12 -9.97 -23.91
CA MET A 475 -16.43 -8.94 -22.91
C MET A 475 -15.63 -9.16 -21.63
N PHE A 476 -15.55 -10.39 -21.11
CA PHE A 476 -14.73 -10.66 -19.91
C PHE A 476 -13.24 -10.45 -20.17
N LEU A 477 -12.72 -10.86 -21.33
CA LEU A 477 -11.34 -10.56 -21.73
C LEU A 477 -11.10 -9.04 -21.80
N LYS A 478 -12.06 -8.29 -22.33
CA LYS A 478 -12.01 -6.82 -22.36
C LYS A 478 -12.01 -6.21 -20.96
N TRP A 479 -12.94 -6.60 -20.10
CA TRP A 479 -13.00 -6.12 -18.71
C TRP A 479 -11.72 -6.43 -17.94
N ASN A 480 -11.15 -7.63 -18.12
CA ASN A 480 -9.88 -8.00 -17.51
C ASN A 480 -8.71 -7.10 -17.95
N ARG A 481 -8.71 -6.63 -19.21
CA ARG A 481 -7.69 -5.68 -19.73
C ARG A 481 -7.91 -4.26 -19.24
N GLU A 482 -9.16 -3.80 -19.21
CA GLU A 482 -9.53 -2.42 -18.87
C GLU A 482 -9.46 -2.15 -17.37
N ASP A 483 -9.67 -3.17 -16.55
CA ASP A 483 -9.57 -3.13 -15.09
C ASP A 483 -8.59 -4.20 -14.58
N PRO A 484 -7.26 -3.97 -14.70
CA PRO A 484 -6.24 -4.91 -14.22
C PRO A 484 -6.32 -5.16 -12.70
N PRO A 485 -5.76 -6.26 -12.18
CA PRO A 485 -5.77 -6.57 -10.76
C PRO A 485 -5.22 -5.41 -9.91
N ASP A 486 -6.02 -4.96 -8.94
CA ASP A 486 -5.59 -4.00 -7.93
C ASP A 486 -5.02 -4.72 -6.69
N GLU A 487 -4.59 -3.94 -5.70
CA GLU A 487 -3.95 -4.46 -4.51
C GLU A 487 -4.92 -5.15 -3.56
N ARG A 488 -6.19 -4.72 -3.54
CA ARG A 488 -7.25 -5.41 -2.77
C ARG A 488 -7.41 -6.81 -3.36
N GLU A 489 -7.48 -6.93 -4.67
CA GLU A 489 -7.62 -8.22 -5.35
C GLU A 489 -6.37 -9.10 -5.18
N THR A 490 -5.19 -8.51 -5.20
CA THR A 490 -3.92 -9.22 -4.90
C THR A 490 -3.88 -9.73 -3.45
N LEU A 491 -4.24 -8.88 -2.47
CA LEU A 491 -4.31 -9.25 -1.05
C LEU A 491 -5.39 -10.32 -0.80
N ARG A 492 -6.54 -10.21 -1.46
CA ARG A 492 -7.58 -11.23 -1.49
C ARG A 492 -7.01 -12.56 -1.98
N ASN A 493 -6.29 -12.58 -3.11
CA ASN A 493 -5.67 -13.80 -3.64
C ASN A 493 -4.64 -14.41 -2.67
N GLU A 494 -3.83 -13.59 -1.99
CA GLU A 494 -2.91 -14.04 -0.94
C GLU A 494 -3.62 -14.64 0.28
N ARG A 495 -4.68 -13.99 0.77
CA ARG A 495 -5.47 -14.46 1.91
C ARG A 495 -6.19 -15.77 1.57
N ILE A 496 -6.74 -15.87 0.36
CA ILE A 496 -7.36 -17.11 -0.12
C ILE A 496 -6.33 -18.23 -0.22
N GLN A 497 -5.15 -17.99 -0.82
CA GLN A 497 -4.12 -19.02 -0.92
C GLN A 497 -3.71 -19.59 0.44
N LYS A 498 -3.52 -18.73 1.45
CA LYS A 498 -3.13 -19.16 2.80
C LYS A 498 -4.12 -20.14 3.42
N TRP A 499 -5.41 -20.01 3.09
CA TRP A 499 -6.47 -20.83 3.65
C TRP A 499 -6.90 -21.99 2.75
N GLN A 500 -7.21 -21.68 1.48
CA GLN A 500 -7.70 -22.60 0.45
C GLN A 500 -6.59 -23.37 -0.27
N GLY A 501 -5.34 -22.90 -0.21
CA GLY A 501 -4.17 -23.58 -0.77
C GLY A 501 -3.83 -23.23 -2.22
N ASN A 502 -4.79 -22.74 -3.02
CA ASN A 502 -4.60 -22.39 -4.42
C ASN A 502 -4.77 -20.87 -4.68
N ARG A 503 -4.26 -20.41 -5.82
CA ARG A 503 -4.37 -19.02 -6.29
C ARG A 503 -5.29 -18.92 -7.51
N ASN A 504 -5.82 -17.73 -7.76
CA ASN A 504 -6.36 -17.36 -9.05
C ASN A 504 -5.21 -16.82 -9.92
N PRO A 505 -4.75 -17.55 -10.95
CA PRO A 505 -3.59 -17.15 -11.75
C PRO A 505 -3.87 -15.88 -12.57
N PHE A 506 -5.13 -15.57 -12.88
CA PHE A 506 -5.49 -14.34 -13.59
C PHE A 506 -5.37 -13.09 -12.72
N ILE A 507 -5.37 -13.22 -11.40
CA ILE A 507 -5.03 -12.12 -10.47
C ILE A 507 -3.51 -11.93 -10.43
N ASP A 508 -2.76 -13.03 -10.48
CA ASP A 508 -1.30 -12.97 -10.48
C ASP A 508 -0.76 -12.39 -11.78
N ASP A 509 -1.21 -12.90 -12.93
CA ASP A 509 -0.90 -12.38 -14.27
C ASP A 509 -2.16 -12.35 -15.14
N PHE A 510 -2.79 -11.18 -15.20
CA PHE A 510 -4.00 -10.98 -15.99
C PHE A 510 -3.81 -11.14 -17.50
N ASN A 511 -2.57 -11.12 -18.02
CA ASN A 511 -2.29 -11.35 -19.44
C ASN A 511 -2.47 -12.83 -19.83
N LEU A 512 -2.50 -13.75 -18.86
CA LEU A 512 -2.78 -15.16 -19.12
C LEU A 512 -4.13 -15.37 -19.80
N ALA A 513 -5.11 -14.52 -19.49
CA ALA A 513 -6.43 -14.57 -20.12
C ALA A 513 -6.34 -14.36 -21.64
N ASP A 514 -5.59 -13.36 -22.10
CA ASP A 514 -5.40 -13.07 -23.52
C ASP A 514 -4.56 -14.14 -24.22
N ARG A 515 -3.58 -14.73 -23.51
CA ARG A 515 -2.75 -15.83 -24.03
C ARG A 515 -3.55 -17.12 -24.23
N ILE A 516 -4.55 -17.37 -23.41
CA ILE A 516 -5.51 -18.47 -23.61
C ILE A 516 -6.43 -18.13 -24.79
N GLY A 517 -7.03 -16.93 -24.80
CA GLY A 517 -7.91 -16.49 -25.87
C GLY A 517 -9.31 -17.12 -25.84
N SER A 518 -10.26 -16.48 -26.52
CA SER A 518 -11.68 -16.83 -26.46
C SER A 518 -12.02 -18.21 -27.01
N GLU A 519 -11.30 -18.67 -28.04
CA GLU A 519 -11.49 -20.00 -28.61
C GLU A 519 -11.20 -21.09 -27.56
N ALA A 520 -10.06 -21.01 -26.86
CA ALA A 520 -9.69 -22.02 -25.88
C ALA A 520 -10.63 -22.03 -24.66
N PHE A 521 -11.04 -20.85 -24.16
CA PHE A 521 -12.03 -20.77 -23.07
C PHE A 521 -13.38 -21.39 -23.41
N THR A 522 -13.77 -21.41 -24.69
CA THR A 522 -15.08 -21.91 -25.12
C THR A 522 -15.04 -23.31 -25.71
N ARG A 523 -13.86 -23.81 -26.10
CA ARG A 523 -13.68 -25.12 -26.76
C ARG A 523 -14.34 -26.26 -26.00
N TYR A 524 -14.11 -26.34 -24.69
CA TYR A 524 -14.65 -27.40 -23.83
C TYR A 524 -16.11 -27.20 -23.40
N LEU A 525 -16.72 -26.06 -23.75
CA LEU A 525 -18.09 -25.73 -23.36
C LEU A 525 -19.10 -25.93 -24.50
N ARG A 526 -18.62 -26.13 -25.74
CA ARG A 526 -19.44 -26.30 -26.95
C ARG A 526 -19.92 -27.74 -27.18
N ASN A 527 -19.41 -28.70 -26.41
CA ASN A 527 -19.80 -30.11 -26.39
C ASN A 527 -20.44 -30.45 -25.05
#